data_AF-A0A3D2N400-F1
#
_entry.id   AF-A0A3D2N400-F1
#
_cell.length_a   1.000
_cell.length_b   1.000
_cell.length_c   1.000
_cell.angle_alpha   90.00
_cell.angle_beta   90.00
_cell.angle_gamma   90.00
#
_symmetry.space_group_name_H-M   'P 1'
#
loop_
_entity.id
_entity.type
_entity.pdbx_description
1 polymer ?
#
loop_
_entity_poly.entity_id
_entity_poly.type
_entity_poly.pdbx_seq_one_letter_code
_entity_poly.pdbx_strand_id
1 'polypeptide(L)'
;MFGKKEQPPQPQTPQRVYIDTPFGQFTDYYEQHNNPSCCNVFDWYEDDGEPLEVTVFYDDPVAKTADKGFEALGRFLADKANVDYRVKMAALDALADSEGFIPDENGMLTSKSLFLDGMRIEYIEIDREGNAEFGIYECRAQDVRMVAVTLTDKGTFEVKVSRYGEEEW
;
A
#
# COMPACT_ATOMS: atom_id res chain seq x y z
N MET A 1 59.31 -3.09 12.39
CA MET A 1 58.28 -2.05 12.16
C MET A 1 57.23 -2.62 11.24
N PHE A 2 56.04 -2.94 11.74
CA PHE A 2 54.86 -3.16 10.90
C PHE A 2 53.73 -2.37 11.54
N GLY A 3 53.39 -1.23 10.92
CA GLY A 3 52.30 -0.39 11.36
C GLY A 3 50.99 -1.14 11.26
N LYS A 4 50.20 -1.15 12.33
CA LYS A 4 48.81 -1.61 12.30
C LYS A 4 48.07 -0.71 11.30
N LYS A 5 47.64 -1.27 10.17
CA LYS A 5 46.72 -0.59 9.26
C LYS A 5 45.41 -0.39 10.01
N GLU A 6 45.04 0.87 10.22
CA GLU A 6 43.71 1.23 10.71
C GLU A 6 42.68 0.65 9.73
N GLN A 7 41.71 -0.10 10.26
CA GLN A 7 40.55 -0.49 9.48
C GLN A 7 39.79 0.79 9.09
N PRO A 8 39.35 0.93 7.83
CA PRO A 8 38.48 2.04 7.46
C PRO A 8 37.24 2.00 8.35
N PRO A 9 36.71 3.16 8.78
CA PRO A 9 35.49 3.20 9.58
C PRO A 9 34.41 2.43 8.82
N GLN A 10 33.82 1.43 9.47
CA GLN A 10 32.62 0.79 8.92
C GLN A 10 31.58 1.90 8.71
N PRO A 11 30.91 1.95 7.54
CA PRO A 11 29.79 2.86 7.36
C PRO A 11 28.80 2.58 8.50
N GLN A 12 28.55 3.60 9.31
CA GLN A 12 27.54 3.50 10.37
C GLN A 12 26.23 3.19 9.64
N THR A 13 25.66 2.03 9.92
CA THR A 13 24.29 1.73 9.46
C THR A 13 23.42 2.89 9.95
N PRO A 14 22.69 3.60 9.07
CA PRO A 14 21.84 4.70 9.50
C PRO A 14 20.93 4.19 10.61
N GLN A 15 20.91 4.88 11.75
CA GLN A 15 20.03 4.51 12.84
C GLN A 15 18.59 4.68 12.33
N ARG A 16 17.81 3.60 12.38
CA ARG A 16 16.39 3.68 12.09
C ARG A 16 15.74 4.53 13.17
N VAL A 17 15.05 5.58 12.75
CA VAL A 17 14.22 6.38 13.65
C VAL A 17 12.84 5.75 13.70
N TYR A 18 12.27 5.66 14.90
CA TYR A 18 10.99 5.01 15.13
C TYR A 18 9.98 6.01 15.69
N ILE A 19 8.72 5.84 15.30
CA ILE A 19 7.57 6.61 15.79
C ILE A 19 6.64 5.63 16.49
N ASP A 20 6.41 5.83 17.78
CA ASP A 20 5.48 5.00 18.55
C ASP A 20 4.04 5.51 18.35
N THR A 21 3.14 4.60 17.99
CA THR A 21 1.73 4.90 17.72
C THR A 21 0.83 3.93 18.48
N PRO A 22 -0.48 4.21 18.60
CA PRO A 22 -1.45 3.23 19.10
C PRO A 22 -1.52 1.93 18.28
N PHE A 23 -1.02 1.94 17.04
CA PHE A 23 -1.03 0.80 16.12
C PHE A 23 0.32 0.07 16.06
N GLY A 24 1.25 0.40 16.97
CA GLY A 24 2.60 -0.16 17.00
C GLY A 24 3.66 0.85 16.56
N GLN A 25 4.87 0.33 16.35
CA GLN A 25 6.04 1.14 16.05
C GLN A 25 6.26 1.26 14.54
N PHE A 26 6.24 2.48 14.04
CA PHE A 26 6.49 2.78 12.63
C PHE A 26 7.97 3.15 12.43
N THR A 27 8.56 2.67 11.33
CA THR A 27 9.89 3.09 10.90
C THR A 27 9.76 4.39 10.12
N ASP A 28 10.51 5.41 10.51
CA ASP A 28 10.54 6.70 9.84
C ASP A 28 11.45 6.67 8.61
N TYR A 29 10.93 7.12 7.47
CA TYR A 29 11.61 7.09 6.17
C TYR A 29 12.21 8.45 5.76
N TYR A 30 11.95 9.54 6.50
CA TYR A 30 12.41 10.87 6.08
C TYR A 30 13.92 10.99 5.99
N GLU A 31 14.66 10.56 7.01
CA GLU A 31 16.12 10.70 7.02
C GLU A 31 16.81 9.81 5.96
N GLN A 32 16.16 8.73 5.53
CA GLN A 32 16.74 7.76 4.59
C GLN A 32 16.38 8.08 3.13
N HIS A 33 15.18 8.61 2.89
CA HIS A 33 14.62 8.78 1.55
C HIS A 33 14.19 10.20 1.22
N ASN A 34 14.36 11.17 2.14
CA ASN A 34 13.80 12.52 2.06
C ASN A 34 12.28 12.49 1.75
N ASN A 35 11.60 11.45 2.24
CA ASN A 35 10.18 11.22 2.08
C ASN A 35 9.52 11.36 3.47
N PRO A 36 8.71 12.41 3.72
CA PRO A 36 8.08 12.62 5.02
C PRO A 36 6.94 11.63 5.24
N SER A 37 7.33 10.40 5.55
CA SER A 37 6.44 9.28 5.80
C SER A 37 7.05 8.31 6.81
N CYS A 38 6.19 7.48 7.38
CA CYS A 38 6.57 6.37 8.22
C CYS A 38 5.82 5.12 7.81
N CYS A 39 6.41 3.96 8.05
CA CYS A 39 5.93 2.69 7.55
C CYS A 39 5.91 1.63 8.66
N ASN A 40 4.86 0.80 8.64
CA ASN A 40 4.79 -0.41 9.45
C ASN A 40 4.10 -1.51 8.63
N VAL A 41 4.27 -2.77 9.06
CA VAL A 41 3.68 -3.93 8.39
C VAL A 41 2.57 -4.52 9.26
N PHE A 42 1.49 -4.96 8.62
CA PHE A 42 0.29 -5.45 9.30
C PHE A 42 -0.15 -6.81 8.76
N ASP A 43 -0.62 -7.70 9.64
CA ASP A 43 -1.23 -8.95 9.23
C ASP A 43 -2.62 -8.68 8.62
N TRP A 44 -2.65 -8.41 7.31
CA TRP A 44 -3.90 -8.09 6.61
C TRP A 44 -4.66 -9.34 6.15
N TYR A 45 -3.99 -10.46 5.93
CA TYR A 45 -4.64 -11.71 5.57
C TYR A 45 -4.14 -12.82 6.51
N GLU A 46 -5.03 -13.73 6.90
CA GLU A 46 -4.72 -14.76 7.90
C GLU A 46 -3.95 -15.96 7.32
N ASP A 47 -3.93 -16.10 5.99
CA ASP A 47 -3.73 -17.40 5.34
C ASP A 47 -2.34 -17.63 4.73
N ASP A 48 -1.51 -16.59 4.56
CA ASP A 48 -0.25 -16.69 3.81
C ASP A 48 0.99 -16.02 4.43
N GLY A 49 0.82 -15.28 5.53
CA GLY A 49 1.95 -14.76 6.31
C GLY A 49 2.76 -13.63 5.67
N GLU A 50 2.35 -13.14 4.50
CA GLU A 50 2.95 -11.95 3.87
C GLU A 50 2.32 -10.68 4.46
N PRO A 51 3.06 -9.90 5.26
CA PRO A 51 2.47 -8.76 5.93
C PRO A 51 2.27 -7.61 4.93
N LEU A 52 1.18 -6.88 5.11
CA LEU A 52 0.84 -5.73 4.29
C LEU A 52 1.62 -4.51 4.73
N GLU A 53 2.36 -3.88 3.81
CA GLU A 53 3.03 -2.63 4.09
C GLU A 53 2.03 -1.47 4.14
N VAL A 54 2.07 -0.68 5.21
CA VAL A 54 1.26 0.53 5.38
C VAL A 54 2.17 1.71 5.60
N THR A 55 2.13 2.67 4.67
CA THR A 55 2.87 3.92 4.73
C THR A 55 1.92 5.08 5.04
N VAL A 56 2.29 5.90 6.02
CA VAL A 56 1.54 7.10 6.42
C VAL A 56 2.41 8.33 6.22
N PHE A 57 1.93 9.26 5.39
CA PHE A 57 2.61 10.52 5.12
C PHE A 57 2.26 11.57 6.18
N TYR A 58 3.23 12.43 6.51
CA TYR A 58 3.05 13.52 7.47
C TYR A 58 3.46 14.88 6.90
N ASP A 59 2.91 15.94 7.49
CA ASP A 59 3.10 17.33 7.05
C ASP A 59 4.46 17.91 7.45
N ASP A 60 4.91 17.61 8.67
CA ASP A 60 6.10 18.21 9.27
C ASP A 60 7.13 17.11 9.61
N PRO A 61 8.30 17.08 8.94
CA PRO A 61 9.36 16.12 9.24
C PRO A 61 9.99 16.26 10.63
N VAL A 62 9.86 17.42 11.28
CA VAL A 62 10.36 17.67 12.64
C VAL A 62 9.35 17.18 13.68
N ALA A 63 8.08 17.55 13.52
CA ALA A 63 7.03 17.17 14.46
C ALA A 63 6.54 15.73 14.25
N LYS A 64 6.73 15.17 13.04
CA LYS A 64 6.32 13.81 12.64
C LYS A 64 4.84 13.53 12.94
N THR A 65 4.02 14.56 12.82
CA THR A 65 2.58 14.52 13.12
C THR A 65 1.81 14.02 11.90
N ALA A 66 1.14 12.88 12.05
CA ALA A 66 0.35 12.23 10.99
C ALA A 66 -1.09 11.92 11.46
N ASP A 67 -1.67 12.80 12.29
CA ASP A 67 -2.91 12.54 13.03
C ASP A 67 -4.06 12.06 12.13
N LYS A 68 -4.28 12.74 10.99
CA LYS A 68 -5.32 12.34 10.02
C LYS A 68 -5.06 10.97 9.41
N GLY A 69 -3.80 10.71 9.05
CA GLY A 69 -3.40 9.43 8.48
C GLY A 69 -3.58 8.28 9.46
N PHE A 70 -3.20 8.47 10.71
CA PHE A 70 -3.41 7.49 11.78
C PHE A 70 -4.89 7.34 12.16
N GLU A 71 -5.69 8.40 12.11
CA GLU A 71 -7.14 8.31 12.29
C GLU A 71 -7.78 7.48 11.16
N ALA A 72 -7.36 7.70 9.92
CA ALA A 72 -7.81 6.91 8.77
C ALA A 72 -7.42 5.44 8.90
N LEU A 73 -6.15 5.16 9.24
CA LEU A 73 -5.67 3.80 9.51
C LEU A 73 -6.51 3.11 10.58
N GLY A 74 -6.80 3.81 11.69
CA GLY A 74 -7.64 3.28 12.76
C GLY A 74 -9.03 2.86 12.28
N ARG A 75 -9.66 3.67 11.42
CA ARG A 75 -10.94 3.32 10.79
C ARG A 75 -10.84 2.09 9.90
N PHE A 76 -9.77 1.98 9.11
CA PHE A 76 -9.59 0.84 8.21
C PHE A 76 -9.35 -0.45 8.98
N LEU A 77 -8.51 -0.43 10.01
CA LEU A 77 -8.25 -1.61 10.84
C LEU A 77 -9.51 -2.05 11.62
N ALA A 78 -10.35 -1.11 12.04
CA ALA A 78 -11.60 -1.42 12.75
C ALA A 78 -12.67 -2.08 11.86
N ASP A 79 -12.65 -1.83 10.55
CA ASP A 79 -13.61 -2.38 9.57
C ASP A 79 -12.90 -3.06 8.38
N LYS A 80 -11.81 -3.75 8.70
CA LYS A 80 -10.83 -4.30 7.75
C LYS A 80 -11.47 -5.14 6.64
N ALA A 81 -12.36 -6.08 7.01
CA ALA A 81 -12.98 -7.00 6.06
C ALA A 81 -13.89 -6.27 5.05
N ASN A 82 -14.64 -5.26 5.49
CA ASN A 82 -15.49 -4.47 4.61
C ASN A 82 -14.67 -3.53 3.72
N VAL A 83 -13.61 -2.92 4.26
CA VAL A 83 -12.69 -2.10 3.47
C VAL A 83 -12.04 -2.93 2.37
N ASP A 84 -11.51 -4.10 2.71
CA ASP A 84 -10.91 -5.04 1.76
C ASP A 84 -11.87 -5.39 0.62
N TYR A 85 -13.09 -5.81 0.97
CA TYR A 85 -14.13 -6.14 0.00
C TYR A 85 -14.47 -4.96 -0.91
N ARG A 86 -14.72 -3.78 -0.34
CA ARG A 86 -15.14 -2.59 -1.11
C ARG A 86 -14.04 -2.09 -2.06
N VAL A 87 -12.79 -2.11 -1.61
CA VAL A 87 -11.63 -1.76 -2.43
C VAL A 87 -11.50 -2.70 -3.62
N LYS A 88 -11.54 -4.02 -3.37
CA LYS A 88 -11.45 -5.03 -4.44
C LYS A 88 -12.62 -4.93 -5.41
N MET A 89 -13.84 -4.69 -4.91
CA MET A 89 -14.99 -4.48 -5.77
C MET A 89 -14.86 -3.22 -6.64
N ALA A 90 -14.33 -2.11 -6.09
CA ALA A 90 -14.08 -0.91 -6.89
C ALA A 90 -13.04 -1.16 -8.01
N ALA A 91 -11.98 -1.90 -7.71
CA ALA A 91 -11.02 -2.35 -8.72
C ALA A 91 -11.70 -3.21 -9.81
N LEU A 92 -12.51 -4.18 -9.42
CA LEU A 92 -13.22 -5.07 -10.35
C LEU A 92 -14.29 -4.36 -11.18
N ASP A 93 -14.95 -3.36 -10.62
CA ASP A 93 -15.88 -2.49 -11.35
C ASP A 93 -15.17 -1.70 -12.45
N ALA A 94 -13.91 -1.26 -12.21
CA ALA A 94 -13.11 -0.55 -13.20
C ALA A 94 -12.52 -1.47 -14.29
N LEU A 95 -12.34 -2.77 -13.98
CA LEU A 95 -11.82 -3.77 -14.93
C LEU A 95 -12.89 -4.42 -15.79
N ALA A 96 -14.15 -4.43 -15.32
CA ALA A 96 -15.25 -5.05 -16.03
C ALA A 96 -15.64 -4.29 -17.29
N ASP A 97 -16.01 -5.03 -18.32
CA ASP A 97 -16.66 -4.48 -19.51
C ASP A 97 -18.11 -4.02 -19.22
N SER A 98 -18.79 -3.52 -20.24
CA SER A 98 -20.18 -3.05 -20.12
C SER A 98 -21.19 -4.14 -19.74
N GLU A 99 -20.84 -5.42 -19.93
CA GLU A 99 -21.66 -6.58 -19.57
C GLU A 99 -21.30 -7.13 -18.18
N GLY A 100 -20.26 -6.59 -17.54
CA GLY A 100 -19.81 -6.96 -16.20
C GLY A 100 -18.77 -8.08 -16.17
N PHE A 101 -18.19 -8.46 -17.31
CA PHE A 101 -17.19 -9.50 -17.41
C PHE A 101 -15.77 -8.94 -17.44
N ILE A 102 -14.81 -9.73 -16.94
CA ILE A 102 -13.40 -9.37 -16.90
C ILE A 102 -12.61 -10.49 -17.59
N PRO A 103 -11.79 -10.19 -18.61
CA PRO A 103 -10.89 -11.18 -19.19
C PRO A 103 -9.75 -11.50 -18.20
N ASP A 104 -9.53 -12.78 -17.93
CA ASP A 104 -8.38 -13.25 -17.16
C ASP A 104 -7.07 -13.18 -17.96
N GLU A 105 -5.95 -13.54 -17.34
CA GLU A 105 -4.62 -13.56 -17.95
C GLU A 105 -4.51 -14.42 -19.23
N ASN A 106 -5.45 -15.35 -19.45
CA ASN A 106 -5.54 -16.19 -20.64
C ASN A 106 -6.55 -15.64 -21.67
N GLY A 107 -7.19 -14.50 -21.39
CA GLY A 107 -8.22 -13.87 -22.22
C GLY A 107 -9.61 -14.50 -22.09
N MET A 108 -9.86 -15.35 -21.09
CA MET A 108 -11.17 -15.93 -20.84
C MET A 108 -12.03 -15.00 -19.98
N LEU A 109 -13.27 -14.77 -20.39
CA LEU A 109 -14.21 -13.96 -19.61
C LEU A 109 -14.60 -14.68 -18.31
N THR A 110 -14.38 -14.00 -17.20
CA THR A 110 -14.58 -14.49 -15.84
C THR A 110 -15.46 -13.54 -15.02
N SER A 111 -16.12 -14.08 -13.97
CA SER A 111 -16.93 -13.30 -13.04
C SER A 111 -16.08 -12.60 -11.97
N LYS A 112 -16.60 -11.47 -11.46
CA LYS A 112 -15.99 -10.72 -10.34
C LYS A 112 -15.75 -11.57 -9.09
N SER A 113 -16.63 -12.53 -8.81
CA SER A 113 -16.49 -13.42 -7.64
C SER A 113 -15.21 -14.26 -7.69
N LEU A 114 -14.85 -14.78 -8.87
CA LEU A 114 -13.64 -15.59 -9.03
C LEU A 114 -12.37 -14.75 -8.89
N PHE A 115 -12.41 -13.50 -9.36
CA PHE A 115 -11.31 -12.58 -9.10
C PHE A 115 -11.20 -12.21 -7.62
N LEU A 116 -12.33 -11.92 -6.97
CA LEU A 116 -12.35 -11.50 -5.57
C LEU A 116 -11.64 -12.52 -4.65
N ASP A 117 -11.84 -13.82 -4.90
CA ASP A 117 -11.22 -14.91 -4.14
C ASP A 117 -9.68 -14.95 -4.28
N GLY A 118 -9.14 -14.44 -5.40
CA GLY A 118 -7.71 -14.45 -5.71
C GLY A 118 -7.01 -13.09 -5.61
N MET A 119 -7.75 -12.00 -5.42
CA MET A 119 -7.20 -10.65 -5.36
C MET A 119 -6.67 -10.32 -3.96
N ARG A 120 -5.52 -9.67 -3.91
CA ARG A 120 -4.86 -9.23 -2.68
C ARG A 120 -4.49 -7.75 -2.79
N ILE A 121 -4.71 -7.01 -1.71
CA ILE A 121 -4.10 -5.70 -1.52
C ILE A 121 -2.67 -5.94 -1.06
N GLU A 122 -1.70 -5.28 -1.70
CA GLU A 122 -0.27 -5.48 -1.47
C GLU A 122 0.40 -4.31 -0.75
N TYR A 123 -0.20 -3.11 -0.79
CA TYR A 123 0.18 -2.01 0.07
C TYR A 123 -0.98 -1.07 0.37
N ILE A 124 -0.82 -0.25 1.42
CA ILE A 124 -1.67 0.91 1.69
C ILE A 124 -0.78 2.13 1.88
N GLU A 125 -1.06 3.19 1.13
CA GLU A 125 -0.46 4.51 1.33
C GLU A 125 -1.52 5.50 1.77
N ILE A 126 -1.29 6.19 2.89
CA ILE A 126 -2.24 7.16 3.46
C ILE A 126 -1.62 8.54 3.42
N ASP A 127 -2.23 9.42 2.63
CA ASP A 127 -1.76 10.80 2.49
C ASP A 127 -2.06 11.67 3.73
N ARG A 128 -1.61 12.93 3.67
CA ARG A 128 -1.73 13.89 4.78
C ARG A 128 -3.16 14.32 5.03
N GLU A 129 -4.01 14.21 4.02
CA GLU A 129 -5.42 14.50 4.06
C GLU A 129 -6.24 13.33 4.62
N GLY A 130 -5.67 12.13 4.69
CA GLY A 130 -6.30 10.91 5.17
C GLY A 130 -6.97 10.09 4.07
N ASN A 131 -6.69 10.39 2.79
CA ASN A 131 -7.05 9.51 1.68
C ASN A 131 -6.08 8.32 1.68
N ALA A 132 -6.59 7.15 1.30
CA ALA A 132 -5.81 5.92 1.30
C ALA A 132 -5.81 5.29 -0.08
N GLU A 133 -4.63 5.15 -0.67
CA GLU A 133 -4.41 4.34 -1.87
C GLU A 133 -4.11 2.89 -1.48
N PHE A 134 -4.85 1.97 -2.08
CA PHE A 134 -4.68 0.54 -1.94
C PHE A 134 -4.14 -0.01 -3.25
N GLY A 135 -2.93 -0.56 -3.22
CA GLY A 135 -2.31 -1.18 -4.37
C GLY A 135 -2.69 -2.65 -4.48
N ILE A 136 -3.05 -3.10 -5.68
CA ILE A 136 -3.29 -4.50 -6.02
C ILE A 136 -2.38 -4.83 -7.19
N TYR A 137 -1.31 -5.59 -6.95
CA TYR A 137 -0.48 -6.15 -8.01
C TYR A 137 -1.05 -7.50 -8.45
N GLU A 138 -0.81 -7.84 -9.72
CA GLU A 138 -1.10 -9.17 -10.27
C GLU A 138 -2.54 -9.67 -10.01
N CYS A 139 -3.54 -8.83 -10.28
CA CYS A 139 -4.96 -9.21 -10.14
C CYS A 139 -5.43 -10.29 -11.14
N ARG A 140 -4.50 -10.90 -11.90
CA ARG A 140 -4.74 -11.93 -12.94
C ARG A 140 -5.68 -11.50 -14.07
N ALA A 141 -5.98 -10.20 -14.17
CA ALA A 141 -6.75 -9.66 -15.27
C ALA A 141 -5.84 -9.44 -16.48
N GLN A 142 -6.38 -9.61 -17.68
CA GLN A 142 -5.62 -9.51 -18.91
C GLN A 142 -4.93 -8.15 -19.06
N ASP A 143 -3.63 -8.18 -19.35
CA ASP A 143 -2.78 -7.02 -19.60
C ASP A 143 -2.75 -5.98 -18.46
N VAL A 144 -3.22 -6.33 -17.24
CA VAL A 144 -3.18 -5.45 -16.07
C VAL A 144 -1.93 -5.74 -15.26
N ARG A 145 -1.12 -4.72 -15.01
CA ARG A 145 0.04 -4.78 -14.12
C ARG A 145 -0.37 -4.51 -12.67
N MET A 146 -1.19 -3.47 -12.49
CA MET A 146 -1.55 -2.98 -11.16
C MET A 146 -2.88 -2.22 -11.22
N VAL A 147 -3.64 -2.30 -10.14
CA VAL A 147 -4.76 -1.39 -9.87
C VAL A 147 -4.47 -0.62 -8.59
N ALA A 148 -4.50 0.71 -8.66
CA ALA A 148 -4.51 1.59 -7.50
C ALA A 148 -5.96 2.05 -7.25
N VAL A 149 -6.46 1.80 -6.04
CA VAL A 149 -7.78 2.27 -5.61
C VAL A 149 -7.59 3.28 -4.48
N THR A 150 -7.99 4.53 -4.68
CA THR A 150 -7.96 5.56 -3.65
C THR A 150 -9.32 5.68 -2.99
N LEU A 151 -9.41 5.39 -1.69
CA LEU A 151 -10.55 5.73 -0.84
C LEU A 151 -10.32 7.12 -0.24
N THR A 152 -11.14 8.08 -0.63
CA THR A 152 -11.01 9.46 -0.15
C THR A 152 -11.52 9.63 1.28
N ASP A 153 -11.12 10.72 1.93
CA ASP A 153 -11.64 11.17 3.24
C ASP A 153 -13.18 11.33 3.25
N LYS A 154 -13.79 11.54 2.09
CA LYS A 154 -15.24 11.64 1.87
C LYS A 154 -15.93 10.29 1.64
N GLY A 155 -15.17 9.19 1.59
CA GLY A 155 -15.68 7.85 1.37
C GLY A 155 -15.99 7.50 -0.09
N THR A 156 -15.45 8.26 -1.05
CA THR A 156 -15.55 7.96 -2.49
C THR A 156 -14.36 7.16 -2.98
N PHE A 157 -14.51 6.45 -4.10
CA PHE A 157 -13.43 5.70 -4.74
C PHE A 157 -12.96 6.38 -6.02
N GLU A 158 -11.65 6.44 -6.19
CA GLU A 158 -10.98 6.76 -7.45
C GLU A 158 -10.11 5.56 -7.84
N VAL A 159 -10.11 5.17 -9.12
CA VAL A 159 -9.41 3.96 -9.57
C VAL A 159 -8.50 4.29 -10.74
N LYS A 160 -7.24 3.87 -10.64
CA LYS A 160 -6.25 3.93 -11.72
C LYS A 160 -5.82 2.50 -12.07
N VAL A 161 -5.81 2.19 -13.35
CA VAL A 161 -5.37 0.88 -13.88
C VAL A 161 -4.10 1.11 -14.67
N SER A 162 -3.02 0.42 -14.29
CA SER A 162 -1.77 0.37 -15.05
C SER A 162 -1.73 -0.93 -15.86
N ARG A 163 -1.38 -0.83 -17.14
CA ARG A 163 -1.31 -1.96 -18.06
C ARG A 163 0.12 -2.21 -18.54
N TYR A 164 0.41 -3.46 -18.89
CA TYR A 164 1.71 -3.81 -19.46
C TYR A 164 1.94 -3.08 -20.79
N GLY A 165 3.09 -2.41 -20.91
CA GLY A 165 3.46 -1.66 -22.10
C GLY A 165 2.98 -0.21 -22.14
N GLU A 166 2.29 0.27 -21.11
CA GLU A 166 1.94 1.69 -20.92
C GLU A 166 2.97 2.38 -20.01
N GLU A 167 3.14 3.71 -20.14
CA GLU A 167 3.94 4.49 -19.18
C GLU A 167 3.25 4.47 -17.80
N GLU A 168 4.05 4.27 -16.74
CA GLU A 168 3.56 4.39 -15.37
C GLU A 168 3.28 5.86 -15.02
N TRP A 169 2.28 6.06 -14.17
CA TRP A 169 1.83 7.37 -13.70
C TRP A 169 2.68 7.91 -12.54
#